data_AF-A0A1H5K052-F1
#
_entry.id   AF-A0A1H5K052-F1
#
_cell.length_a   1.000
_cell.length_b   1.000
_cell.length_c   1.000
_cell.angle_alpha   90.00
_cell.angle_beta   90.00
_cell.angle_gamma   90.00
#
_symmetry.space_group_name_H-M   'P 1'
#
loop_
_entity.id
_entity.type
_entity.pdbx_description
1 polymer ?
#
loop_
_entity_poly.entity_id
_entity_poly.type
_entity_poly.pdbx_seq_one_letter_code
_entity_poly.pdbx_strand_id
1 'polypeptide(L)'
;MKLLKLLFVLTLCLGFVECTVNDTELTENQAKSRMIKTKKVILPTPRYSKTELIIKFREGVSTSKKQKLRKLYEVVKYQFCDLCDDKLIEKWDFGSNADVEDKKLTIQGGSGGPEGDISNVDNEFVFHLENENNSGMSNTDNNSFISQIVPNNTGVTIGVLDTGVNANYPLFVTPFLYNSSGVNVANELSGWDFVNHDNDFYDDYELIHGTKVTYIVNNKLNEEGVPHQILPVKVCDQNGVASYFNILCGLKYALPRVHIVQMSLGWYDNNTYVNSIFNDLIAEYNNVLIVTSAGNSGVNNDYVSHYPSSYPQGNILAIAASDSERNNIASFSNYGINTVDFYAPGHNILFYDILGTPVYISGTSYAAPLVTAISAKVLFESGMLYSPNQIIDALNVIGVNQLYSRPVKYNKLLN
;
A
#
# COMPACT_ATOMS: atom_id res chain seq x y z
N MET A 1 -47.63 1.63 -12.09
CA MET A 1 -48.18 2.97 -11.76
C MET A 1 -47.96 3.16 -10.25
N LYS A 2 -47.01 3.93 -9.72
CA LYS A 2 -46.25 5.10 -10.18
C LYS A 2 -44.74 4.81 -10.28
N LEU A 3 -44.18 5.10 -11.45
CA LEU A 3 -42.75 5.32 -11.68
C LEU A 3 -42.39 6.71 -11.12
N LEU A 4 -41.26 6.83 -10.42
CA LEU A 4 -40.55 8.10 -10.31
C LEU A 4 -39.18 7.95 -10.96
N LYS A 5 -39.00 8.79 -11.98
CA LYS A 5 -37.94 8.87 -12.99
C LYS A 5 -36.54 9.00 -12.40
N LEU A 6 -35.63 8.11 -12.81
CA LEU A 6 -34.19 8.40 -12.87
C LEU A 6 -33.89 8.85 -14.31
N LEU A 7 -33.27 10.02 -14.46
CA LEU A 7 -32.99 10.63 -15.75
C LEU A 7 -31.81 9.92 -16.42
N PHE A 8 -32.08 9.17 -17.50
CA PHE A 8 -31.07 8.67 -18.44
C PHE A 8 -30.77 9.75 -19.48
N VAL A 9 -29.49 10.11 -19.67
CA VAL A 9 -29.05 10.85 -20.86
C VAL A 9 -28.56 9.83 -21.89
N LEU A 10 -29.39 9.62 -22.91
CA LEU A 10 -29.13 8.77 -24.07
C LEU A 10 -28.82 9.71 -25.24
N THR A 11 -27.56 9.78 -25.71
CA THR A 11 -27.22 10.50 -26.94
C THR A 11 -27.16 9.52 -28.10
N LEU A 12 -28.19 9.58 -28.95
CA LEU A 12 -28.25 8.92 -30.25
C LEU A 12 -27.35 9.66 -31.26
N CYS A 13 -26.50 8.90 -31.96
CA CYS A 13 -25.86 9.31 -33.21
C CYS A 13 -26.90 9.42 -34.34
N LEU A 14 -26.87 10.50 -35.12
CA LEU A 14 -27.34 10.54 -36.51
C LEU A 14 -26.61 11.65 -37.29
N GLY A 15 -25.91 11.23 -38.36
CA GLY A 15 -26.04 11.82 -39.71
C GLY A 15 -25.31 13.12 -40.07
N PHE A 16 -24.17 12.95 -40.76
CA PHE A 16 -23.66 13.70 -41.93
C PHE A 16 -23.97 15.19 -42.12
N VAL A 17 -22.92 16.01 -42.17
CA VAL A 17 -22.78 17.11 -43.14
C VAL A 17 -21.35 17.10 -43.70
N GLU A 18 -21.26 16.97 -45.02
CA GLU A 18 -20.06 17.19 -45.82
C GLU A 18 -19.62 18.65 -45.75
N CYS A 19 -18.31 18.88 -45.56
CA CYS A 19 -17.64 20.07 -46.05
C CYS A 19 -16.30 19.66 -46.66
N THR A 20 -16.29 19.62 -47.99
CA THR A 20 -15.11 19.71 -48.85
C THR A 20 -14.43 21.06 -48.66
N VAL A 21 -13.10 21.13 -48.70
CA VAL A 21 -12.31 22.04 -49.56
C VAL A 21 -10.80 21.75 -49.42
N ASN A 22 -10.24 21.34 -50.56
CA ASN A 22 -8.92 21.55 -51.17
C ASN A 22 -7.60 21.21 -50.47
N ASP A 23 -6.95 20.24 -51.10
CA ASP A 23 -5.50 20.08 -51.25
C ASP A 23 -4.80 21.39 -51.61
N THR A 24 -3.70 21.66 -50.90
CA THR A 24 -2.52 22.30 -51.49
C THR A 24 -1.27 21.62 -50.93
N GLU A 25 -0.55 20.96 -51.83
CA GLU A 25 0.79 20.42 -51.64
C GLU A 25 1.76 21.52 -51.19
N LEU A 26 2.52 21.26 -50.12
CA LEU A 26 3.85 21.86 -49.93
C LEU A 26 4.79 20.78 -49.38
N THR A 27 5.40 20.08 -50.34
CA THR A 27 6.78 19.56 -50.40
C THR A 27 7.55 19.28 -49.12
N GLU A 28 8.02 18.03 -49.06
CA GLU A 28 9.12 17.47 -48.28
C GLU A 28 10.19 18.48 -47.83
N ASN A 29 10.46 18.51 -46.52
CA ASN A 29 11.82 18.68 -46.05
C ASN A 29 12.08 17.78 -44.83
N GLN A 30 13.16 17.03 -44.98
CA GLN A 30 13.61 15.94 -44.12
C GLN A 30 13.98 16.46 -42.73
N ALA A 31 13.15 16.16 -41.74
CA ALA A 31 13.58 16.08 -40.35
C ALA A 31 13.38 14.63 -39.89
N LYS A 32 14.47 13.85 -39.87
CA LYS A 32 14.54 12.53 -39.25
C LYS A 32 14.22 12.66 -37.76
N SER A 33 12.94 12.65 -37.41
CA SER A 33 12.50 12.31 -36.07
C SER A 33 12.84 10.84 -35.85
N ARG A 34 13.86 10.58 -35.03
CA ARG A 34 14.01 9.29 -34.37
C ARG A 34 12.76 9.10 -33.53
N MET A 35 11.78 8.37 -34.05
CA MET A 35 10.72 7.78 -33.24
C MET A 35 11.41 6.83 -32.26
N ILE A 36 11.67 7.34 -31.06
CA ILE A 36 11.86 6.50 -29.88
C ILE A 36 10.56 5.70 -29.79
N LYS A 37 10.61 4.41 -30.13
CA LYS A 37 9.54 3.47 -29.78
C LYS A 37 9.45 3.48 -28.26
N THR A 38 8.61 4.33 -27.70
CA THR A 38 8.19 4.23 -26.30
C THR A 38 7.46 2.91 -26.19
N LYS A 39 8.16 1.91 -25.64
CA LYS A 39 7.55 0.66 -25.20
C LYS A 39 6.44 1.09 -24.23
N LYS A 40 5.17 0.91 -24.60
CA LYS A 40 4.04 1.25 -23.75
C LYS A 40 4.22 0.46 -22.46
N VAL A 41 4.60 1.14 -21.37
CA VAL A 41 4.69 0.52 -20.04
C VAL A 41 3.26 0.13 -19.70
N ILE A 42 2.99 -1.17 -19.66
CA ILE A 42 1.70 -1.69 -19.19
C ILE A 42 1.81 -1.70 -17.67
N LEU A 43 1.18 -0.72 -17.04
CA LEU A 43 1.13 -0.65 -15.59
C LEU A 43 0.18 -1.75 -15.08
N PRO A 44 0.54 -2.46 -14.01
CA PRO A 44 -0.39 -3.37 -13.35
C PRO A 44 -1.48 -2.54 -12.67
N THR A 45 -2.59 -2.33 -13.37
CA THR A 45 -3.76 -1.64 -12.82
C THR A 45 -4.60 -2.63 -12.00
N PRO A 46 -5.20 -2.17 -10.89
CA PRO A 46 -6.07 -3.02 -10.08
C PRO A 46 -7.29 -3.52 -10.86
N ARG A 47 -7.77 -4.70 -10.49
CA ARG A 47 -9.01 -5.29 -11.01
C ARG A 47 -10.16 -4.99 -10.04
N TYR A 48 -10.97 -4.00 -10.40
CA TYR A 48 -12.15 -3.60 -9.64
C TYR A 48 -13.26 -4.65 -9.68
N SER A 49 -13.91 -4.85 -8.54
CA SER A 49 -15.08 -5.70 -8.41
C SER A 49 -16.28 -5.03 -9.09
N LYS A 50 -17.07 -5.82 -9.81
CA LYS A 50 -18.34 -5.38 -10.40
C LYS A 50 -19.53 -5.67 -9.50
N THR A 51 -19.31 -6.32 -8.36
CA THR A 51 -20.39 -6.76 -7.48
C THR A 51 -20.17 -6.37 -6.02
N GLU A 52 -19.04 -5.74 -5.69
CA GLU A 52 -18.68 -5.40 -4.31
C GLU A 52 -18.28 -3.93 -4.15
N LEU A 53 -18.67 -3.35 -3.02
CA LEU A 53 -18.29 -2.01 -2.58
C LEU A 53 -17.85 -2.04 -1.12
N ILE A 54 -17.01 -1.08 -0.73
CA ILE A 54 -16.61 -0.87 0.66
C ILE A 54 -17.32 0.37 1.17
N ILE A 55 -18.04 0.22 2.28
CA ILE A 55 -18.85 1.25 2.90
C ILE A 55 -18.24 1.63 4.24
N LYS A 56 -18.01 2.93 4.45
CA LYS A 56 -17.70 3.49 5.77
C LYS A 56 -18.94 4.20 6.32
N PHE A 57 -19.39 3.76 7.48
CA PHE A 57 -20.43 4.41 8.26
C PHE A 57 -19.86 5.56 9.09
N ARG A 58 -20.70 6.55 9.37
CA ARG A 58 -20.45 7.53 10.42
C ARG A 58 -20.47 6.85 11.79
N GLU A 59 -19.75 7.43 12.74
CA GLU A 59 -19.80 7.00 14.12
C GLU A 59 -21.23 7.06 14.70
N GLY A 60 -21.52 6.16 15.65
CA GLY A 60 -22.81 6.12 16.34
C GLY A 60 -23.99 5.53 15.55
N VAL A 61 -23.80 5.13 14.28
CA VAL A 61 -24.85 4.47 13.50
C VAL A 61 -25.16 3.10 14.11
N SER A 62 -26.40 2.93 14.57
CA SER A 62 -26.83 1.70 15.25
C SER A 62 -26.91 0.49 14.31
N THR A 63 -26.73 -0.72 14.85
CA THR A 63 -26.85 -1.98 14.09
C THR A 63 -28.18 -2.11 13.35
N SER A 64 -29.28 -1.63 13.93
CA SER A 64 -30.60 -1.63 13.28
C SER A 64 -30.65 -0.71 12.06
N LYS A 65 -30.01 0.46 12.11
CA LYS A 65 -29.90 1.36 10.96
C LYS A 65 -29.04 0.75 9.85
N LYS A 66 -27.88 0.17 10.20
CA LYS A 66 -27.03 -0.54 9.24
C LYS A 66 -27.78 -1.67 8.54
N GLN A 67 -28.54 -2.49 9.29
CA GLN A 67 -29.36 -3.55 8.73
C GLN A 67 -30.46 -3.01 7.79
N LYS A 68 -31.12 -1.90 8.14
CA LYS A 68 -32.10 -1.25 7.25
C LYS A 68 -31.46 -0.77 5.95
N LEU A 69 -30.25 -0.20 6.02
CA LEU A 69 -29.52 0.25 4.84
C LEU A 69 -29.10 -0.92 3.95
N ARG A 70 -28.56 -2.00 4.52
CA ARG A 70 -28.24 -3.22 3.75
C ARG A 70 -29.48 -3.78 3.03
N LYS A 71 -30.64 -3.81 3.70
CA LYS A 71 -31.90 -4.24 3.09
C LYS A 71 -32.38 -3.27 2.00
N LEU A 72 -32.23 -1.96 2.21
CA LEU A 72 -32.61 -0.92 1.25
C LEU A 72 -31.80 -1.02 -0.05
N TYR A 73 -30.52 -1.34 0.06
CA TYR A 73 -29.58 -1.48 -1.07
C TYR A 73 -29.46 -2.92 -1.58
N GLU A 74 -30.34 -3.82 -1.14
CA GLU A 74 -30.38 -5.21 -1.60
C GLU A 74 -29.03 -5.96 -1.46
N VAL A 75 -28.28 -5.63 -0.41
CA VAL A 75 -27.00 -6.28 -0.08
C VAL A 75 -27.24 -7.77 0.21
N VAL A 76 -26.61 -8.64 -0.56
CA VAL A 76 -26.74 -10.10 -0.48
C VAL A 76 -25.86 -10.64 0.65
N LYS A 77 -24.60 -10.20 0.70
CA LYS A 77 -23.62 -10.59 1.72
C LYS A 77 -22.83 -9.37 2.17
N TYR A 78 -22.38 -9.37 3.41
CA TYR A 78 -21.48 -8.34 3.91
C TYR A 78 -20.43 -8.93 4.86
N GLN A 79 -19.30 -8.25 4.95
CA GLN A 79 -18.16 -8.62 5.77
C GLN A 79 -17.67 -7.41 6.58
N PHE A 80 -17.13 -7.67 7.77
CA PHE A 80 -16.50 -6.67 8.64
C PHE A 80 -14.98 -6.90 8.66
N CYS A 81 -14.23 -5.90 9.10
CA CYS A 81 -12.84 -6.12 9.48
C CYS A 81 -12.76 -6.96 10.75
N ASP A 82 -11.93 -7.98 10.75
CA ASP A 82 -11.63 -8.75 11.95
C ASP A 82 -10.92 -7.85 12.97
N LEU A 83 -11.06 -8.22 14.25
CA LEU A 83 -10.31 -7.64 15.37
C LEU A 83 -10.44 -6.11 15.54
N CYS A 84 -11.44 -5.52 14.89
CA CYS A 84 -11.77 -4.11 14.98
C CYS A 84 -13.03 -3.96 15.85
N ASP A 85 -12.93 -3.22 16.94
CA ASP A 85 -14.03 -3.03 17.89
C ASP A 85 -15.22 -2.30 17.26
N ASP A 86 -14.94 -1.35 16.37
CA ASP A 86 -15.97 -0.65 15.62
C ASP A 86 -16.28 -1.37 14.28
N LYS A 87 -17.56 -1.48 13.98
CA LYS A 87 -18.07 -2.04 12.70
C LYS A 87 -18.31 -0.93 11.67
N LEU A 88 -17.46 0.09 11.62
CA LEU A 88 -17.68 1.25 10.75
C LEU A 88 -17.39 0.95 9.28
N ILE A 89 -16.44 0.08 8.99
CA ILE A 89 -16.10 -0.32 7.62
C ILE A 89 -16.70 -1.69 7.33
N GLU A 90 -17.41 -1.79 6.21
CA GLU A 90 -18.04 -3.02 5.74
C GLU A 90 -17.78 -3.23 4.25
N LYS A 91 -17.47 -4.46 3.85
CA LYS A 91 -17.54 -4.86 2.44
C LYS A 91 -18.94 -5.39 2.16
N TRP A 92 -19.60 -4.84 1.15
CA TRP A 92 -20.93 -5.25 0.70
C TRP A 92 -20.82 -5.96 -0.65
N ASP A 93 -21.53 -7.07 -0.78
CA ASP A 93 -21.65 -7.87 -2.00
C ASP A 93 -23.12 -7.86 -2.43
N PHE A 94 -23.37 -7.43 -3.68
CA PHE A 94 -24.68 -7.30 -4.30
C PHE A 94 -25.08 -8.53 -5.13
N GLY A 95 -24.24 -9.57 -5.16
CA GLY A 95 -24.46 -10.81 -5.89
C GLY A 95 -24.07 -10.74 -7.36
N SER A 96 -23.97 -11.91 -8.00
CA SER A 96 -23.41 -12.09 -9.35
C SER A 96 -24.14 -11.37 -10.50
N ASN A 97 -25.36 -10.90 -10.25
CA ASN A 97 -26.18 -10.21 -11.25
C ASN A 97 -26.05 -8.67 -11.16
N ALA A 98 -25.34 -8.17 -10.15
CA ALA A 98 -25.06 -6.75 -10.01
C ALA A 98 -23.96 -6.33 -11.01
N ASP A 99 -24.05 -5.08 -11.46
CA ASP A 99 -23.00 -4.41 -12.23
C ASP A 99 -22.79 -3.03 -11.62
N VAL A 100 -21.83 -2.95 -10.70
CA VAL A 100 -21.40 -1.72 -10.05
C VAL A 100 -20.67 -0.88 -11.11
N GLU A 101 -21.33 0.19 -11.54
CA GLU A 101 -20.75 1.12 -12.51
C GLU A 101 -19.59 1.90 -11.89
N ASP A 102 -18.49 1.98 -12.64
CA ASP A 102 -17.33 2.78 -12.30
C ASP A 102 -17.72 4.26 -12.39
N LYS A 103 -17.94 4.91 -11.24
CA LYS A 103 -18.26 6.35 -11.22
C LYS A 103 -17.04 7.16 -11.68
N LYS A 104 -16.98 7.50 -12.97
CA LYS A 104 -16.06 8.53 -13.50
C LYS A 104 -16.44 9.89 -12.90
N LEU A 105 -15.60 10.43 -12.02
CA LEU A 105 -15.48 11.85 -11.69
C LEU A 105 -16.80 12.61 -11.50
N THR A 106 -17.44 12.50 -10.32
CA THR A 106 -18.15 13.59 -9.64
C THR A 106 -18.84 13.06 -8.38
N ILE A 107 -18.19 13.24 -7.24
CA ILE A 107 -18.91 13.65 -6.03
C ILE A 107 -18.42 15.07 -5.74
N GLN A 108 -18.90 16.02 -6.54
CA GLN A 108 -19.18 17.32 -5.94
C GLN A 108 -20.18 17.03 -4.83
N GLY A 109 -19.93 17.57 -3.63
CA GLY A 109 -20.94 17.62 -2.58
C GLY A 109 -22.22 18.22 -3.17
N GLY A 110 -23.23 17.38 -3.39
CA GLY A 110 -24.43 17.76 -4.12
C GLY A 110 -25.32 16.58 -4.52
N SER A 111 -26.27 16.27 -3.64
CA SER A 111 -27.60 15.65 -3.92
C SER A 111 -27.64 14.34 -4.72
N GLY A 112 -27.72 13.19 -4.03
CA GLY A 112 -28.01 11.91 -4.69
C GLY A 112 -28.10 10.60 -3.88
N GLY A 113 -28.01 10.61 -2.54
CA GLY A 113 -28.51 9.54 -1.61
C GLY A 113 -27.48 8.59 -0.93
N PRO A 114 -27.69 8.12 0.32
CA PRO A 114 -28.59 8.61 1.37
C PRO A 114 -27.85 9.56 2.33
N GLU A 115 -28.44 10.71 2.62
CA GLU A 115 -28.00 11.55 3.74
C GLU A 115 -28.11 10.78 5.07
N GLY A 116 -27.07 10.91 5.90
CA GLY A 116 -27.20 10.75 7.35
C GLY A 116 -26.20 9.80 8.00
N ASP A 117 -25.99 8.60 7.44
CA ASP A 117 -25.33 7.50 8.17
C ASP A 117 -24.10 6.90 7.46
N ILE A 118 -23.96 6.99 6.12
CA ILE A 118 -22.75 6.58 5.37
C ILE A 118 -21.88 7.81 5.16
N SER A 119 -20.58 7.70 5.45
CA SER A 119 -19.61 8.78 5.25
C SER A 119 -18.87 8.64 3.92
N ASN A 120 -18.49 7.41 3.55
CA ASN A 120 -17.65 7.15 2.39
C ASN A 120 -18.03 5.82 1.72
N VAL A 121 -17.73 5.74 0.42
CA VAL A 121 -17.89 4.54 -0.40
C VAL A 121 -16.69 4.45 -1.33
N ASP A 122 -15.98 3.34 -1.28
CA ASP A 122 -14.88 3.02 -2.18
C ASP A 122 -15.20 1.73 -2.96
N ASN A 123 -14.57 1.56 -4.14
CA ASN A 123 -14.67 0.32 -4.89
C ASN A 123 -13.78 -0.76 -4.25
N GLU A 124 -14.28 -2.00 -4.16
CA GLU A 124 -13.40 -3.13 -3.86
C GLU A 124 -12.59 -3.48 -5.10
N PHE A 125 -11.31 -3.83 -4.91
CA PHE A 125 -10.45 -4.28 -5.99
C PHE A 125 -9.34 -5.19 -5.48
N VAL A 126 -8.72 -5.92 -6.40
CA VAL A 126 -7.51 -6.70 -6.14
C VAL A 126 -6.37 -6.25 -7.04
N PHE A 127 -5.14 -6.37 -6.56
CA PHE A 127 -3.94 -6.19 -7.35
C PHE A 127 -2.88 -7.21 -6.95
N HIS A 128 -1.96 -7.50 -7.86
CA HIS A 128 -0.78 -8.31 -7.55
C HIS A 128 0.34 -7.39 -7.07
N LEU A 129 1.15 -7.89 -6.13
CA LEU A 129 2.44 -7.31 -5.83
C LEU A 129 3.25 -7.13 -7.12
N GLU A 130 3.95 -6.02 -7.21
CA GLU A 130 4.68 -5.67 -8.42
C GLU A 130 5.80 -6.68 -8.70
N ASN A 131 6.07 -6.93 -9.98
CA ASN A 131 7.10 -7.89 -10.38
C ASN A 131 8.47 -7.44 -9.86
N GLU A 132 9.04 -8.26 -8.99
CA GLU A 132 10.41 -8.13 -8.53
C GLU A 132 11.31 -9.12 -9.27
N ASN A 133 12.57 -8.76 -9.47
CA ASN A 133 13.56 -9.70 -9.98
C ASN A 133 14.03 -10.61 -8.85
N ASN A 134 13.25 -11.66 -8.57
CA ASN A 134 13.54 -12.66 -7.54
C ASN A 134 13.23 -14.07 -8.04
N SER A 135 13.98 -15.04 -7.55
CA SER A 135 13.66 -16.46 -7.69
C SER A 135 12.78 -16.94 -6.52
N GLY A 136 11.88 -17.88 -6.79
CA GLY A 136 11.12 -18.60 -5.77
C GLY A 136 12.04 -19.24 -4.74
N MET A 137 11.61 -19.23 -3.47
CA MET A 137 12.41 -19.68 -2.34
C MET A 137 11.75 -20.86 -1.65
N SER A 138 12.58 -21.82 -1.22
CA SER A 138 12.09 -22.91 -0.38
C SER A 138 11.70 -22.34 0.98
N ASN A 139 10.49 -22.66 1.41
CA ASN A 139 9.98 -22.28 2.71
C ASN A 139 10.01 -23.49 3.67
N THR A 140 9.97 -23.24 4.97
CA THR A 140 9.99 -24.29 6.00
C THR A 140 8.63 -24.38 6.67
N ASP A 141 8.02 -25.56 6.72
CA ASP A 141 6.68 -25.80 7.30
C ASP A 141 6.57 -25.60 8.84
N ASN A 142 7.49 -24.87 9.48
CA ASN A 142 7.47 -24.61 10.91
C ASN A 142 6.88 -23.21 11.22
N ASN A 143 5.59 -23.18 11.52
CA ASN A 143 4.85 -21.95 11.82
C ASN A 143 4.86 -21.58 13.32
N SER A 144 5.60 -22.31 14.18
CA SER A 144 5.65 -21.97 15.61
C SER A 144 6.49 -20.73 15.85
N PHE A 145 5.86 -19.59 16.13
CA PHE A 145 6.54 -18.29 16.29
C PHE A 145 6.71 -17.83 17.74
N ILE A 146 6.26 -18.60 18.73
CA ILE A 146 6.19 -18.18 20.14
C ILE A 146 7.55 -17.74 20.69
N SER A 147 8.63 -18.44 20.34
CA SER A 147 9.98 -18.10 20.79
C SER A 147 10.51 -16.80 20.18
N GLN A 148 9.87 -16.29 19.13
CA GLN A 148 10.25 -15.05 18.43
C GLN A 148 9.52 -13.82 19.01
N ILE A 149 8.55 -14.00 19.90
CA ILE A 149 7.85 -12.90 20.57
C ILE A 149 8.77 -12.20 21.55
N VAL A 150 8.88 -10.88 21.42
CA VAL A 150 9.66 -10.04 22.35
C VAL A 150 9.00 -10.05 23.74
N PRO A 151 9.69 -10.46 24.81
CA PRO A 151 9.06 -10.57 26.13
C PRO A 151 8.58 -9.23 26.70
N ASN A 152 9.35 -8.16 26.51
CA ASN A 152 9.02 -6.81 26.93
C ASN A 152 9.46 -5.81 25.85
N ASN A 153 8.52 -5.05 25.28
CA ASN A 153 8.89 -4.00 24.33
C ASN A 153 9.35 -2.74 25.08
N THR A 154 10.56 -2.28 24.77
CA THR A 154 11.15 -1.05 25.33
C THR A 154 11.47 0.00 24.26
N GLY A 155 11.07 -0.23 23.01
CA GLY A 155 11.32 0.69 21.92
C GLY A 155 10.22 0.70 20.86
N VAL A 156 10.61 0.72 19.60
CA VAL A 156 9.69 1.05 18.51
C VAL A 156 8.87 -0.16 18.08
N THR A 157 7.54 -0.05 18.16
CA THR A 157 6.63 -0.97 17.47
C THR A 157 6.44 -0.57 16.00
N ILE A 158 6.65 -1.51 15.08
CA ILE A 158 6.50 -1.33 13.64
C ILE A 158 5.47 -2.34 13.10
N GLY A 159 4.46 -1.90 12.36
CA GLY A 159 3.53 -2.79 11.67
C GLY A 159 3.99 -3.05 10.23
N VAL A 160 4.08 -4.31 9.80
CA VAL A 160 4.44 -4.67 8.43
C VAL A 160 3.21 -5.28 7.75
N LEU A 161 2.63 -4.54 6.80
CA LEU A 161 1.49 -4.97 6.00
C LEU A 161 1.98 -5.58 4.70
N ASP A 162 1.96 -6.91 4.59
CA ASP A 162 2.60 -7.63 3.49
C ASP A 162 2.02 -9.06 3.30
N THR A 163 2.79 -10.00 2.73
CA THR A 163 2.44 -11.42 2.53
C THR A 163 2.54 -12.28 3.79
N GLY A 164 2.91 -11.69 4.92
CA GLY A 164 3.17 -12.40 6.16
C GLY A 164 4.65 -12.47 6.49
N VAL A 165 5.01 -13.28 7.49
CA VAL A 165 6.39 -13.46 7.94
C VAL A 165 6.62 -14.92 8.31
N ASN A 166 7.62 -15.57 7.70
CA ASN A 166 8.21 -16.77 8.27
C ASN A 166 9.13 -16.36 9.44
N ALA A 167 8.58 -16.40 10.66
CA ALA A 167 9.30 -15.98 11.86
C ALA A 167 10.50 -16.87 12.23
N ASN A 168 10.56 -18.09 11.69
CA ASN A 168 11.65 -19.03 11.90
C ASN A 168 12.67 -19.04 10.76
N TYR A 169 12.61 -18.05 9.87
CA TYR A 169 13.59 -17.91 8.80
C TYR A 169 15.01 -17.79 9.39
N PRO A 170 16.02 -18.53 8.90
CA PRO A 170 17.33 -18.65 9.55
C PRO A 170 18.10 -17.34 9.79
N LEU A 171 17.72 -16.26 9.10
CA LEU A 171 18.33 -14.95 9.27
C LEU A 171 17.82 -14.18 10.50
N PHE A 172 16.69 -14.58 11.09
CA PHE A 172 16.23 -14.03 12.36
C PHE A 172 16.94 -14.72 13.53
N VAL A 173 17.88 -14.01 14.14
CA VAL A 173 18.75 -14.55 15.20
C VAL A 173 18.29 -14.17 16.62
N THR A 174 17.37 -13.22 16.74
CA THR A 174 16.82 -12.73 18.01
C THR A 174 15.30 -12.55 17.91
N PRO A 175 14.57 -12.69 19.03
CA PRO A 175 13.14 -12.40 19.07
C PRO A 175 12.86 -10.95 18.63
N PHE A 176 11.87 -10.78 17.77
CA PHE A 176 11.52 -9.49 17.15
C PHE A 176 10.01 -9.29 17.00
N LEU A 177 9.20 -10.32 17.23
CA LEU A 177 7.76 -10.25 17.02
C LEU A 177 7.05 -9.46 18.12
N TYR A 178 5.99 -8.77 17.71
CA TYR A 178 5.07 -8.04 18.58
C TYR A 178 4.51 -8.94 19.67
N ASN A 179 4.43 -8.43 20.88
CA ASN A 179 3.78 -9.11 21.99
C ASN A 179 2.41 -8.49 22.26
N SER A 180 1.35 -9.24 21.98
CA SER A 180 -0.03 -8.80 22.19
C SER A 180 -0.51 -8.94 23.65
N SER A 181 0.32 -9.45 24.55
CA SER A 181 -0.07 -9.70 25.94
C SER A 181 -0.66 -8.45 26.59
N GLY A 182 -1.92 -8.53 27.05
CA GLY A 182 -2.64 -7.44 27.70
C GLY A 182 -3.42 -6.52 26.77
N VAL A 183 -3.31 -6.69 25.44
CA VAL A 183 -4.06 -5.94 24.42
C VAL A 183 -4.62 -6.85 23.31
N ASN A 184 -4.52 -8.16 23.48
CA ASN A 184 -4.86 -9.14 22.46
C ASN A 184 -6.37 -9.16 22.19
N VAL A 185 -6.71 -9.14 20.91
CA VAL A 185 -8.06 -9.46 20.41
C VAL A 185 -8.07 -10.94 19.98
N ALA A 186 -9.19 -11.63 20.13
CA ALA A 186 -9.39 -13.02 19.67
C ALA A 186 -8.26 -14.05 19.97
N ASN A 187 -7.53 -13.91 21.08
CA ASN A 187 -6.38 -14.76 21.45
C ASN A 187 -5.17 -14.68 20.48
N GLU A 188 -5.05 -13.62 19.68
CA GLU A 188 -3.84 -13.35 18.91
C GLU A 188 -2.64 -13.19 19.85
N LEU A 189 -1.48 -13.76 19.49
CA LEU A 189 -0.26 -13.68 20.31
C LEU A 189 0.75 -12.67 19.75
N SER A 190 0.64 -12.35 18.46
CA SER A 190 1.51 -11.39 17.80
C SER A 190 0.79 -10.69 16.65
N GLY A 191 0.78 -11.27 15.45
CA GLY A 191 0.14 -10.73 14.25
C GLY A 191 -1.18 -11.41 13.89
N TRP A 192 -1.73 -10.99 12.75
CA TRP A 192 -2.97 -11.51 12.20
C TRP A 192 -2.90 -11.68 10.67
N ASP A 193 -3.62 -12.69 10.18
CA ASP A 193 -3.85 -12.94 8.76
C ASP A 193 -5.26 -12.51 8.35
N PHE A 194 -5.35 -11.40 7.60
CA PHE A 194 -6.60 -10.87 7.05
C PHE A 194 -7.04 -11.58 5.77
N VAL A 195 -6.21 -12.46 5.19
CA VAL A 195 -6.53 -13.30 4.04
C VAL A 195 -7.29 -14.55 4.51
N ASN A 196 -6.75 -15.23 5.54
CA ASN A 196 -7.32 -16.48 6.05
C ASN A 196 -8.17 -16.32 7.33
N HIS A 197 -8.19 -15.11 7.90
CA HIS A 197 -8.98 -14.75 9.08
C HIS A 197 -8.57 -15.51 10.35
N ASP A 198 -7.27 -15.67 10.56
CA ASP A 198 -6.71 -16.36 11.73
C ASP A 198 -5.40 -15.72 12.23
N ASN A 199 -4.79 -16.33 13.25
CA ASN A 199 -3.56 -15.86 13.87
C ASN A 199 -2.28 -16.45 13.24
N ASP A 200 -2.38 -17.09 12.06
CA ASP A 200 -1.24 -17.63 11.32
C ASP A 200 -0.82 -16.66 10.21
N PHE A 201 0.00 -15.68 10.57
CA PHE A 201 0.58 -14.71 9.63
C PHE A 201 1.77 -15.26 8.83
N TYR A 202 1.92 -16.58 8.72
CA TYR A 202 3.03 -17.19 7.98
C TYR A 202 3.07 -16.71 6.53
N ASP A 203 4.29 -16.50 6.03
CA ASP A 203 4.53 -16.04 4.67
C ASP A 203 4.47 -17.21 3.70
N ASP A 204 3.28 -17.58 3.26
CA ASP A 204 3.03 -18.67 2.30
C ASP A 204 3.22 -18.25 0.83
N TYR A 205 3.67 -17.02 0.57
CA TYR A 205 4.00 -16.56 -0.78
C TYR A 205 5.37 -17.13 -1.22
N GLU A 206 5.46 -17.64 -2.45
CA GLU A 206 6.67 -18.32 -2.95
C GLU A 206 7.95 -17.45 -2.94
N LEU A 207 7.81 -16.13 -3.01
CA LEU A 207 8.94 -15.20 -2.95
C LEU A 207 9.27 -14.73 -1.54
N ILE A 208 8.48 -15.12 -0.53
CA ILE A 208 8.59 -14.73 0.87
C ILE A 208 8.81 -13.21 1.06
N HIS A 209 8.00 -12.42 0.35
CA HIS A 209 8.19 -10.98 0.20
C HIS A 209 8.14 -10.26 1.56
N GLY A 210 7.11 -10.51 2.36
CA GLY A 210 6.98 -9.93 3.69
C GLY A 210 8.08 -10.36 4.66
N THR A 211 8.60 -11.59 4.54
CA THR A 211 9.75 -12.07 5.30
C THR A 211 11.02 -11.27 4.97
N LYS A 212 11.30 -11.01 3.68
CA LYS A 212 12.46 -10.20 3.24
C LYS A 212 12.35 -8.76 3.72
N VAL A 213 11.17 -8.16 3.56
CA VAL A 213 10.88 -6.79 4.03
C VAL A 213 11.10 -6.67 5.54
N THR A 214 10.54 -7.61 6.30
CA THR A 214 10.69 -7.68 7.76
C THR A 214 12.14 -7.88 8.17
N TYR A 215 12.88 -8.73 7.47
CA TYR A 215 14.31 -8.95 7.72
C TYR A 215 15.12 -7.67 7.56
N ILE A 216 14.91 -6.88 6.50
CA ILE A 216 15.64 -5.62 6.29
C ILE A 216 15.42 -4.66 7.46
N VAL A 217 14.16 -4.51 7.92
CA VAL A 217 13.84 -3.67 9.08
C VAL A 217 14.55 -4.18 10.34
N ASN A 218 14.35 -5.45 10.68
CA ASN A 218 14.89 -6.07 11.89
C ASN A 218 16.42 -6.06 11.92
N ASN A 219 17.06 -6.44 10.81
CA ASN A 219 18.52 -6.51 10.71
C ASN A 219 19.15 -5.12 10.92
N LYS A 220 18.64 -4.09 10.23
CA LYS A 220 19.17 -2.74 10.38
C LYS A 220 18.98 -2.20 11.81
N LEU A 221 17.84 -2.46 12.45
CA LEU A 221 17.62 -2.02 13.84
C LEU A 221 18.50 -2.76 14.85
N ASN A 222 18.76 -4.05 14.63
CA ASN A 222 19.70 -4.81 15.45
C ASN A 222 21.13 -4.31 15.30
N GLU A 223 21.59 -4.00 14.08
CA GLU A 223 22.90 -3.40 13.82
C GLU A 223 23.08 -2.05 14.54
N GLU A 224 22.02 -1.25 14.59
CA GLU A 224 22.00 0.07 15.24
C GLU A 224 21.70 -0.01 16.75
N GLY A 225 21.44 -1.20 17.30
CA GLY A 225 21.13 -1.41 18.71
C GLY A 225 19.81 -0.79 19.17
N VAL A 226 18.83 -0.63 18.27
CA VAL A 226 17.53 -0.03 18.56
C VAL A 226 16.55 -1.12 19.01
N PRO A 227 16.06 -1.10 20.27
CA PRO A 227 15.01 -2.00 20.71
C PRO A 227 13.74 -1.82 19.89
N HIS A 228 13.16 -2.91 19.42
CA HIS A 228 11.98 -2.87 18.57
C HIS A 228 11.16 -4.15 18.66
N GLN A 229 9.94 -4.08 18.13
CA GLN A 229 9.12 -5.23 17.83
C GLN A 229 8.33 -5.00 16.54
N ILE A 230 8.07 -6.06 15.80
CA ILE A 230 7.38 -6.03 14.52
C ILE A 230 6.03 -6.74 14.66
N LEU A 231 4.95 -6.05 14.34
CA LEU A 231 3.60 -6.58 14.23
C LEU A 231 3.36 -7.06 12.78
N PRO A 232 3.33 -8.38 12.52
CA PRO A 232 3.02 -8.90 11.20
C PRO A 232 1.53 -8.72 10.90
N VAL A 233 1.21 -8.17 9.74
CA VAL A 233 -0.16 -7.98 9.28
C VAL A 233 -0.26 -8.52 7.85
N LYS A 234 -0.70 -9.76 7.71
CA LYS A 234 -0.79 -10.41 6.40
C LYS A 234 -2.05 -9.94 5.68
N VAL A 235 -1.85 -9.27 4.54
CA VAL A 235 -2.92 -8.71 3.69
C VAL A 235 -2.83 -9.20 2.24
N CYS A 236 -1.70 -9.81 1.87
CA CYS A 236 -1.46 -10.44 0.57
C CYS A 236 -1.51 -11.97 0.70
N ASP A 237 -2.18 -12.62 -0.25
CA ASP A 237 -2.35 -14.08 -0.30
C ASP A 237 -1.08 -14.81 -0.79
N GLN A 238 -1.14 -16.15 -0.85
CA GLN A 238 -0.06 -17.03 -1.30
C GLN A 238 0.33 -16.84 -2.78
N ASN A 239 -0.44 -16.08 -3.56
CA ASN A 239 -0.17 -15.74 -4.95
C ASN A 239 0.33 -14.28 -5.09
N GLY A 240 0.59 -13.60 -3.98
CA GLY A 240 0.96 -12.19 -3.94
C GLY A 240 -0.18 -11.25 -4.33
N VAL A 241 -1.44 -11.65 -4.14
CA VAL A 241 -2.62 -10.82 -4.42
C VAL A 241 -3.12 -10.18 -3.14
N ALA A 242 -3.31 -8.86 -3.16
CA ALA A 242 -3.96 -8.12 -2.08
C ALA A 242 -5.35 -7.65 -2.51
N SER A 243 -6.31 -7.69 -1.58
CA SER A 243 -7.58 -6.97 -1.72
C SER A 243 -7.52 -5.63 -1.00
N TYR A 244 -8.17 -4.62 -1.56
CA TYR A 244 -8.25 -3.30 -0.93
C TYR A 244 -8.94 -3.37 0.44
N PHE A 245 -9.99 -4.18 0.58
CA PHE A 245 -10.63 -4.42 1.87
C PHE A 245 -9.67 -5.01 2.92
N ASN A 246 -8.84 -6.00 2.58
CA ASN A 246 -7.87 -6.56 3.53
C ASN A 246 -6.83 -5.52 3.95
N ILE A 247 -6.39 -4.64 3.04
CA ILE A 247 -5.49 -3.53 3.37
C ILE A 247 -6.15 -2.56 4.34
N LEU A 248 -7.41 -2.18 4.13
CA LEU A 248 -8.14 -1.30 5.05
C LEU A 248 -8.29 -1.91 6.45
N CYS A 249 -8.60 -3.21 6.51
CA CYS A 249 -8.75 -3.92 7.77
C CYS A 249 -7.41 -4.09 8.49
N GLY A 250 -6.36 -4.47 7.78
CA GLY A 250 -5.00 -4.57 8.32
C GLY A 250 -4.48 -3.22 8.81
N LEU A 251 -4.73 -2.14 8.08
CA LEU A 251 -4.33 -0.80 8.49
C LEU A 251 -5.07 -0.36 9.75
N LYS A 252 -6.40 -0.55 9.79
CA LYS A 252 -7.20 -0.24 10.97
C LYS A 252 -6.80 -1.06 12.20
N TYR A 253 -6.34 -2.29 12.01
CA TYR A 253 -5.76 -3.11 13.06
C TYR A 253 -4.38 -2.58 13.52
N ALA A 254 -3.49 -2.22 12.59
CA ALA A 254 -2.13 -1.81 12.92
C ALA A 254 -2.05 -0.41 13.55
N LEU A 255 -2.75 0.58 12.98
CA LEU A 255 -2.61 2.00 13.33
C LEU A 255 -2.69 2.31 14.84
N PRO A 256 -3.63 1.77 15.63
CA PRO A 256 -3.67 2.02 17.08
C PRO A 256 -2.58 1.32 17.89
N ARG A 257 -1.81 0.39 17.29
CA ARG A 257 -0.85 -0.49 17.97
C ARG A 257 0.61 -0.14 17.68
N VAL A 258 0.90 0.67 16.67
CA VAL A 258 2.25 0.87 16.13
C VAL A 258 2.64 2.34 16.04
N HIS A 259 3.94 2.62 15.98
CA HIS A 259 4.45 3.98 15.72
C HIS A 259 4.73 4.22 14.24
N ILE A 260 5.10 3.14 13.53
CA ILE A 260 5.41 3.17 12.10
C ILE A 260 4.70 2.00 11.43
N VAL A 261 4.05 2.27 10.30
CA VAL A 261 3.56 1.25 9.38
C VAL A 261 4.47 1.19 8.17
N GLN A 262 4.84 -0.02 7.77
CA GLN A 262 5.61 -0.31 6.57
C GLN A 262 4.68 -0.98 5.56
N MET A 263 4.67 -0.45 4.32
CA MET A 263 3.90 -1.00 3.21
C MET A 263 4.77 -1.09 1.96
N SER A 264 5.31 -2.26 1.69
CA SER A 264 5.98 -2.59 0.41
C SER A 264 4.99 -3.16 -0.62
N LEU A 265 3.85 -2.50 -0.77
CA LEU A 265 2.80 -2.90 -1.70
C LEU A 265 2.15 -1.66 -2.30
N GLY A 266 1.52 -1.81 -3.46
CA GLY A 266 0.79 -0.71 -4.07
C GLY A 266 0.16 -1.01 -5.41
N TRP A 267 -0.63 -0.06 -5.89
CA TRP A 267 -1.36 -0.13 -7.14
C TRP A 267 -1.31 1.21 -7.88
N TYR A 268 -1.48 1.15 -9.20
CA TYR A 268 -1.56 2.35 -10.04
C TYR A 268 -3.01 2.74 -10.26
N ASP A 269 -3.33 4.01 -10.02
CA ASP A 269 -4.61 4.60 -10.42
C ASP A 269 -4.33 5.97 -11.06
N ASN A 270 -5.08 6.30 -12.12
CA ASN A 270 -4.98 7.59 -12.80
C ASN A 270 -5.77 8.68 -12.05
N ASN A 271 -5.71 8.68 -10.71
CA ASN A 271 -6.52 9.53 -9.83
C ASN A 271 -8.03 9.50 -10.15
N THR A 272 -8.51 8.36 -10.69
CA THR A 272 -9.91 8.24 -11.10
C THR A 272 -10.79 7.90 -9.91
N TYR A 273 -10.22 7.26 -8.89
CA TYR A 273 -10.94 6.84 -7.70
C TYR A 273 -10.36 7.50 -6.45
N VAL A 274 -11.20 8.21 -5.71
CA VAL A 274 -10.83 8.69 -4.37
C VAL A 274 -11.02 7.51 -3.44
N ASN A 275 -9.94 6.78 -3.16
CA ASN A 275 -9.88 5.76 -2.10
C ASN A 275 -9.95 6.48 -0.73
N SER A 276 -11.15 6.99 -0.46
CA SER A 276 -11.44 7.98 0.56
C SER A 276 -11.43 7.38 1.96
N ILE A 277 -11.71 6.09 2.08
CA ILE A 277 -11.68 5.38 3.36
C ILE A 277 -10.24 5.24 3.85
N PHE A 278 -9.31 4.83 2.98
CA PHE A 278 -7.88 4.78 3.32
C PHE A 278 -7.37 6.18 3.69
N ASN A 279 -7.69 7.18 2.87
CA ASN A 279 -7.34 8.58 3.09
C ASN A 279 -7.79 9.10 4.47
N ASP A 280 -9.01 8.75 4.89
CA ASP A 280 -9.52 9.12 6.21
C ASP A 280 -8.76 8.41 7.34
N LEU A 281 -8.49 7.10 7.20
CA LEU A 281 -7.77 6.33 8.23
C LEU A 281 -6.36 6.90 8.47
N ILE A 282 -5.62 7.21 7.40
CA ILE A 282 -4.28 7.79 7.53
C ILE A 282 -4.30 9.21 8.10
N ALA A 283 -5.37 9.97 7.84
CA ALA A 283 -5.54 11.32 8.40
C ALA A 283 -5.93 11.30 9.88
N GLU A 284 -6.71 10.31 10.31
CA GLU A 284 -7.10 10.08 11.70
C GLU A 284 -5.89 9.71 12.57
N TYR A 285 -4.97 8.91 12.04
CA TYR A 285 -3.74 8.49 12.72
C TYR A 285 -2.50 9.24 12.21
N ASN A 286 -2.59 10.57 12.17
CA ASN A 286 -1.51 11.44 11.70
C ASN A 286 -0.24 11.43 12.60
N ASN A 287 -0.30 10.77 13.75
CA ASN A 287 0.80 10.51 14.66
C ASN A 287 1.61 9.25 14.30
N VAL A 288 1.10 8.40 13.40
CA VAL A 288 1.77 7.19 12.92
C VAL A 288 2.42 7.49 11.57
N LEU A 289 3.72 7.22 11.44
CA LEU A 289 4.43 7.35 10.16
C LEU A 289 4.12 6.14 9.28
N ILE A 290 3.81 6.35 8.00
CA ILE A 290 3.52 5.30 7.03
C ILE A 290 4.57 5.35 5.94
N VAL A 291 5.48 4.38 5.95
CA VAL A 291 6.57 4.27 4.98
C VAL A 291 6.15 3.34 3.85
N THR A 292 6.27 3.82 2.62
CA THR A 292 5.72 3.15 1.43
C THR A 292 6.78 3.02 0.33
N SER A 293 6.70 1.93 -0.44
CA SER A 293 7.48 1.79 -1.68
C SER A 293 6.90 2.68 -2.79
N ALA A 294 7.74 3.36 -3.56
CA ALA A 294 7.29 4.24 -4.65
C ALA A 294 6.76 3.51 -5.90
N GLY A 295 7.05 2.21 -6.04
CA GLY A 295 6.68 1.35 -7.16
C GLY A 295 7.82 1.14 -8.17
N ASN A 296 7.68 0.11 -9.00
CA ASN A 296 8.75 -0.51 -9.80
C ASN A 296 8.52 -0.43 -11.33
N SER A 297 7.69 0.50 -11.80
CA SER A 297 7.37 0.65 -13.22
C SER A 297 8.26 1.65 -13.98
N GLY A 298 9.19 2.30 -13.29
CA GLY A 298 10.10 3.30 -13.85
C GLY A 298 9.40 4.57 -14.32
N VAL A 299 8.21 4.86 -13.78
CA VAL A 299 7.36 5.98 -14.16
C VAL A 299 7.42 7.13 -13.15
N ASN A 300 6.95 8.30 -13.57
CA ASN A 300 6.84 9.46 -12.70
C ASN A 300 5.46 9.46 -12.00
N ASN A 301 5.45 9.31 -10.68
CA ASN A 301 4.28 9.31 -9.83
C ASN A 301 3.52 10.65 -9.82
N ASP A 302 4.17 11.75 -10.24
CA ASP A 302 3.49 13.04 -10.44
C ASP A 302 2.53 13.02 -11.64
N TYR A 303 2.68 12.05 -12.56
CA TYR A 303 1.82 11.86 -13.74
C TYR A 303 0.98 10.59 -13.68
N VAL A 304 1.49 9.55 -13.04
CA VAL A 304 0.83 8.25 -12.87
C VAL A 304 0.90 7.88 -11.40
N SER A 305 -0.13 8.20 -10.64
CA SER A 305 -0.12 7.96 -9.19
C SER A 305 0.04 6.47 -8.86
N HIS A 306 0.86 6.23 -7.85
CA HIS A 306 1.05 4.92 -7.23
C HIS A 306 0.63 5.02 -5.77
N TYR A 307 -0.40 4.29 -5.37
CA TYR A 307 -0.91 4.30 -4.00
C TYR A 307 -0.39 3.10 -3.22
N PRO A 308 -0.07 3.25 -1.92
CA PRO A 308 -0.29 4.43 -1.09
C PRO A 308 0.73 5.58 -1.23
N SER A 309 1.83 5.40 -1.97
CA SER A 309 2.92 6.39 -2.00
C SER A 309 2.55 7.79 -2.47
N SER A 310 1.50 7.94 -3.29
CA SER A 310 1.01 9.23 -3.81
C SER A 310 -0.11 9.85 -2.97
N TYR A 311 -0.44 9.30 -1.79
CA TYR A 311 -1.35 9.98 -0.86
C TYR A 311 -0.71 11.29 -0.34
N PRO A 312 -1.45 12.41 -0.28
CA PRO A 312 -0.89 13.72 0.02
C PRO A 312 -0.63 14.00 1.52
N GLN A 313 -0.95 13.05 2.41
CA GLN A 313 -0.84 13.22 3.85
C GLN A 313 0.62 13.33 4.29
N GLY A 314 0.90 14.24 5.22
CA GLY A 314 2.26 14.50 5.72
C GLY A 314 2.90 13.35 6.49
N ASN A 315 2.11 12.34 6.91
CA ASN A 315 2.63 11.13 7.54
C ASN A 315 2.88 9.98 6.56
N ILE A 316 2.71 10.20 5.25
CA ILE A 316 3.13 9.25 4.20
C ILE A 316 4.56 9.59 3.79
N LEU A 317 5.43 8.58 3.77
CA LEU A 317 6.82 8.68 3.39
C LEU A 317 7.12 7.71 2.24
N ALA A 318 7.27 8.23 1.03
CA ALA A 318 7.42 7.44 -0.19
C ALA A 318 8.90 7.30 -0.62
N ILE A 319 9.33 6.05 -0.82
CA ILE A 319 10.76 5.72 -1.02
C ILE A 319 11.02 5.14 -2.40
N ALA A 320 11.91 5.82 -3.15
CA ALA A 320 12.49 5.32 -4.38
C ALA A 320 13.73 4.44 -4.13
N ALA A 321 14.00 3.53 -5.06
CA ALA A 321 15.16 2.65 -5.02
C ALA A 321 16.35 3.28 -5.76
N SER A 322 17.50 3.35 -5.11
CA SER A 322 18.78 3.65 -5.74
C SER A 322 19.51 2.38 -6.17
N ASP A 323 20.35 2.58 -7.18
CA ASP A 323 21.33 1.63 -7.70
C ASP A 323 22.71 2.14 -7.32
N SER A 324 23.26 1.58 -6.24
CA SER A 324 24.55 1.97 -5.67
C SER A 324 25.70 1.77 -6.65
N GLU A 325 25.64 0.72 -7.47
CA GLU A 325 26.66 0.40 -8.48
C GLU A 325 26.72 1.45 -9.59
N ARG A 326 25.56 2.00 -9.97
CA ARG A 326 25.47 3.04 -11.00
C ARG A 326 25.49 4.46 -10.47
N ASN A 327 25.54 4.63 -9.15
CA ASN A 327 25.40 5.91 -8.47
C ASN A 327 24.23 6.74 -9.02
N ASN A 328 23.07 6.10 -9.17
CA ASN A 328 21.86 6.70 -9.73
C ASN A 328 20.62 6.03 -9.14
N ILE A 329 19.44 6.53 -9.48
CA ILE A 329 18.18 5.83 -9.26
C ILE A 329 18.15 4.50 -10.04
N ALA A 330 17.57 3.44 -9.47
CA ALA A 330 17.37 2.18 -10.17
C ALA A 330 16.41 2.36 -11.36
N SER A 331 16.65 1.69 -12.48
CA SER A 331 15.89 1.91 -13.72
C SER A 331 14.40 1.58 -13.59
N PHE A 332 14.06 0.63 -12.71
CA PHE A 332 12.69 0.25 -12.40
C PHE A 332 12.03 1.20 -11.37
N SER A 333 12.79 1.95 -10.58
CA SER A 333 12.19 2.77 -9.52
C SER A 333 11.32 3.86 -10.14
N ASN A 334 10.10 3.96 -9.63
CA ASN A 334 9.31 5.16 -9.77
C ASN A 334 9.96 6.33 -9.03
N TYR A 335 9.54 7.53 -9.39
CA TYR A 335 10.07 8.80 -8.91
C TYR A 335 8.99 9.87 -9.01
N GLY A 336 9.24 11.06 -8.46
CA GLY A 336 8.31 12.19 -8.55
C GLY A 336 8.73 13.28 -7.58
N ILE A 337 8.80 14.52 -8.06
CA ILE A 337 9.30 15.62 -7.23
C ILE A 337 8.27 16.05 -6.17
N ASN A 338 7.00 15.72 -6.38
CA ASN A 338 5.92 16.04 -5.45
C ASN A 338 5.39 14.82 -4.70
N THR A 339 5.64 13.61 -5.22
CA THR A 339 4.96 12.36 -4.79
C THR A 339 5.92 11.28 -4.26
N VAL A 340 7.24 11.49 -4.35
CA VAL A 340 8.24 10.59 -3.80
C VAL A 340 9.26 11.40 -3.00
N ASP A 341 9.59 10.98 -1.79
CA ASP A 341 10.33 11.81 -0.84
C ASP A 341 11.85 11.61 -0.93
N PHE A 342 12.30 10.36 -0.80
CA PHE A 342 13.73 10.00 -0.65
C PHE A 342 14.14 8.84 -1.54
N TYR A 343 15.45 8.66 -1.68
CA TYR A 343 16.06 7.43 -2.18
C TYR A 343 16.60 6.57 -1.04
N ALA A 344 16.59 5.26 -1.22
CA ALA A 344 17.38 4.32 -0.44
C ALA A 344 17.86 3.16 -1.33
N PRO A 345 18.97 2.46 -0.99
CA PRO A 345 19.40 1.26 -1.71
C PRO A 345 18.25 0.26 -1.88
N GLY A 346 17.95 -0.11 -3.12
CA GLY A 346 16.90 -1.08 -3.43
C GLY A 346 17.17 -1.94 -4.65
N HIS A 347 18.35 -1.83 -5.26
CA HIS A 347 18.79 -2.66 -6.39
C HIS A 347 19.98 -3.52 -5.97
N ASN A 348 19.99 -4.80 -6.37
CA ASN A 348 21.00 -5.79 -6.01
C ASN A 348 21.28 -5.85 -4.50
N ILE A 349 20.22 -5.86 -3.69
CA ILE A 349 20.34 -6.01 -2.25
C ILE A 349 20.64 -7.47 -1.93
N LEU A 350 21.70 -7.71 -1.15
CA LEU A 350 22.10 -9.05 -0.75
C LEU A 350 21.12 -9.61 0.28
N PHE A 351 20.64 -10.81 0.03
CA PHE A 351 19.84 -11.64 0.93
C PHE A 351 20.37 -13.08 0.87
N TYR A 352 19.85 -13.96 1.71
CA TYR A 352 20.26 -15.36 1.72
C TYR A 352 19.03 -16.26 1.77
N ASP A 353 19.06 -17.36 1.01
CA ASP A 353 18.04 -18.39 1.09
C ASP A 353 18.13 -19.22 2.39
N ILE A 354 17.18 -20.13 2.61
CA ILE A 354 17.16 -21.00 3.79
C ILE A 354 18.39 -21.91 3.92
N LEU A 355 19.13 -22.13 2.82
CA LEU A 355 20.36 -22.92 2.78
C LEU A 355 21.60 -22.05 2.99
N GLY A 356 21.44 -20.73 3.15
CA GLY A 356 22.54 -19.77 3.27
C GLY A 356 23.16 -19.40 1.92
N THR A 357 22.50 -19.69 0.79
CA THR A 357 22.96 -19.28 -0.53
C THR A 357 22.68 -17.79 -0.74
N PRO A 358 23.66 -16.99 -1.20
CA PRO A 358 23.41 -15.58 -1.50
C PRO A 358 22.43 -15.45 -2.67
N VAL A 359 21.43 -14.59 -2.50
CA VAL A 359 20.46 -14.18 -3.52
C VAL A 359 20.39 -12.65 -3.56
N TYR A 360 20.20 -12.09 -4.74
CA TYR A 360 20.12 -10.64 -4.92
C TYR A 360 18.68 -10.24 -5.23
N ILE A 361 18.14 -9.35 -4.41
CA ILE A 361 16.76 -8.90 -4.48
C ILE A 361 16.73 -7.44 -4.94
N SER A 362 15.72 -7.06 -5.73
CA SER A 362 15.58 -5.70 -6.25
C SER A 362 14.13 -5.23 -6.28
N GLY A 363 13.89 -4.03 -5.79
CA GLY A 363 12.58 -3.40 -5.70
C GLY A 363 12.59 -2.18 -4.76
N THR A 364 11.68 -1.23 -4.99
CA THR A 364 11.37 -0.19 -3.99
C THR A 364 10.86 -0.79 -2.68
N SER A 365 10.32 -2.01 -2.75
CA SER A 365 9.96 -2.85 -1.61
C SER A 365 11.11 -3.16 -0.66
N TYR A 366 12.37 -3.06 -1.11
CA TYR A 366 13.56 -3.29 -0.30
C TYR A 366 14.27 -2.00 0.10
N ALA A 367 13.99 -0.90 -0.61
CA ALA A 367 14.43 0.44 -0.22
C ALA A 367 13.58 1.01 0.94
N ALA A 368 12.25 0.86 0.86
CA ALA A 368 11.32 1.33 1.88
C ALA A 368 11.61 0.79 3.30
N PRO A 369 11.80 -0.52 3.54
CA PRO A 369 12.07 -1.05 4.88
C PRO A 369 13.40 -0.56 5.48
N LEU A 370 14.41 -0.25 4.66
CA LEU A 370 15.64 0.38 5.16
C LEU A 370 15.33 1.75 5.76
N VAL A 371 14.51 2.55 5.08
CA VAL A 371 14.09 3.87 5.60
C VAL A 371 13.12 3.74 6.77
N THR A 372 12.31 2.68 6.83
CA THR A 372 11.53 2.33 8.04
C THR A 372 12.45 2.15 9.26
N ALA A 373 13.54 1.41 9.12
CA ALA A 373 14.52 1.24 10.20
C ALA A 373 15.21 2.54 10.59
N ILE A 374 15.64 3.36 9.61
CA ILE A 374 16.25 4.67 9.89
C ILE A 374 15.25 5.60 10.60
N SER A 375 13.99 5.60 10.16
CA SER A 375 12.90 6.36 10.80
C SER A 375 12.67 5.91 12.24
N ALA A 376 12.65 4.60 12.49
CA ALA A 376 12.50 4.04 13.83
C ALA A 376 13.67 4.43 14.74
N LYS A 377 14.91 4.41 14.23
CA LYS A 377 16.08 4.90 14.97
C LYS A 377 15.93 6.38 15.36
N VAL A 378 15.57 7.24 14.40
CA VAL A 378 15.32 8.68 14.66
C VAL A 378 14.25 8.87 15.73
N LEU A 379 13.14 8.14 15.64
CA LEU A 379 12.08 8.19 16.64
C LEU A 379 12.58 7.77 18.02
N PHE A 380 13.33 6.66 18.10
CA PHE A 380 13.89 6.16 19.35
C PHE A 380 14.88 7.14 19.99
N GLU A 381 15.83 7.68 19.22
CA GLU A 381 16.82 8.66 19.68
C GLU A 381 16.17 9.98 20.14
N SER A 382 14.99 10.32 19.61
CA SER A 382 14.20 11.45 20.07
C SER A 382 13.53 11.23 21.44
N GLY A 383 13.66 10.03 22.03
CA GLY A 383 12.92 9.63 23.22
C GLY A 383 11.45 9.30 22.93
N MET A 384 11.13 8.85 21.71
CA MET A 384 9.77 8.59 21.22
C MET A 384 8.88 9.85 21.16
N LEU A 385 9.47 11.03 20.95
CA LEU A 385 8.78 12.32 21.00
C LEU A 385 8.48 12.92 19.62
N TYR A 386 9.20 12.51 18.58
CA TYR A 386 9.01 13.09 17.25
C TYR A 386 7.69 12.66 16.62
N SER A 387 6.95 13.64 16.10
CA SER A 387 5.87 13.43 15.14
C SER A 387 6.41 12.93 13.79
N PRO A 388 5.57 12.32 12.93
CA PRO A 388 5.99 11.90 11.59
C PRO A 388 6.70 13.00 10.77
N ASN A 389 6.20 14.24 10.81
CA ASN A 389 6.86 15.36 10.12
C ASN A 389 8.26 15.66 10.68
N GLN A 390 8.44 15.59 12.00
CA GLN A 390 9.76 15.80 12.62
C GLN A 390 10.74 14.67 12.28
N ILE A 391 10.25 13.43 12.15
CA ILE A 391 11.06 12.32 11.63
C ILE A 391 11.49 12.63 10.19
N ILE A 392 10.58 13.02 9.31
CA ILE A 392 10.87 13.36 7.91
C ILE A 392 11.88 14.52 7.80
N ASP A 393 11.72 15.56 8.61
CA ASP A 393 12.67 16.68 8.67
C ASP A 393 14.07 16.21 9.10
N ALA A 394 14.16 15.33 10.11
CA ALA A 394 15.42 14.75 10.55
C ALA A 394 16.05 13.88 9.45
N LEU A 395 15.27 13.07 8.72
CA LEU A 395 15.74 12.31 7.56
C LEU A 395 16.33 13.22 6.47
N ASN A 396 15.69 14.36 6.20
CA ASN A 396 16.20 15.34 5.24
C ASN A 396 17.54 15.96 5.66
N VAL A 397 17.74 16.15 6.97
CA VAL A 397 19.02 16.65 7.52
C VAL A 397 20.12 15.60 7.38
N ILE A 398 19.87 14.34 7.75
CA ILE A 398 20.90 13.28 7.75
C ILE A 398 21.19 12.71 6.36
N GLY A 399 20.23 12.82 5.43
CA GLY A 399 20.37 12.27 4.09
C GLY A 399 21.48 12.95 3.27
N VAL A 400 22.11 12.15 2.40
CA VAL A 400 23.18 12.62 1.51
C VAL A 400 22.57 13.21 0.24
N ASN A 401 22.97 14.42 -0.14
CA ASN A 401 22.48 15.07 -1.37
C ASN A 401 22.86 14.23 -2.60
N GLN A 402 21.89 14.01 -3.49
CA GLN A 402 22.09 13.33 -4.77
C GLN A 402 21.53 14.16 -5.92
N LEU A 403 22.18 14.06 -7.09
CA LEU A 403 21.70 14.65 -8.34
C LEU A 403 21.44 13.53 -9.34
N TYR A 404 20.39 12.76 -9.09
CA TYR A 404 20.00 11.64 -9.95
C TYR A 404 19.16 12.10 -11.15
N SER A 405 19.17 11.26 -12.18
CA SER A 405 18.50 11.55 -13.46
C SER A 405 16.97 11.64 -13.36
N ARG A 406 16.37 11.08 -12.30
CA ARG A 406 14.93 11.11 -12.03
C ARG A 406 14.72 11.60 -10.60
N PRO A 407 14.38 12.89 -10.41
CA PRO A 407 14.40 13.53 -9.10
C PRO A 407 13.24 13.07 -8.19
N VAL A 408 13.47 13.19 -6.89
CA VAL A 408 12.48 13.06 -5.81
C VAL A 408 12.44 14.37 -5.02
N LYS A 409 11.45 14.55 -4.15
CA LYS A 409 11.19 15.80 -3.42
C LYS A 409 12.40 16.36 -2.70
N TYR A 410 13.10 15.53 -1.92
CA TYR A 410 14.26 15.98 -1.15
C TYR A 410 15.59 15.78 -1.87
N ASN A 411 15.65 14.90 -2.89
CA ASN A 411 16.89 14.50 -3.58
C ASN A 411 17.99 14.04 -2.61
N LYS A 412 17.59 13.22 -1.64
CA LYS A 412 18.42 12.73 -0.54
C LYS A 412 18.47 11.21 -0.57
N LEU A 413 19.67 10.65 -0.44
CA LEU A 413 19.89 9.22 -0.24
C LEU A 413 20.03 8.91 1.25
N LEU A 414 19.24 7.95 1.72
CA LEU A 414 19.27 7.39 3.06
C LEU A 414 19.90 5.98 3.00
N ASN A 415 20.89 5.71 3.84
CA ASN A 415 21.62 4.43 3.91
C ASN A 415 22.16 4.18 5.32
#